data_AF-A0A5S5DXA4-F1
#
_entry.id   AF-A0A5S5DXA4-F1
#
_cell.length_a   1.000
_cell.length_b   1.000
_cell.length_c   1.000
_cell.angle_alpha   90.00
_cell.angle_beta   90.00
_cell.angle_gamma   90.00
#
_symmetry.space_group_name_H-M   'P 1'
#
loop_
_entity.id
_entity.type
_entity.pdbx_description
1 polymer ?
#
loop_
_entity_poly.entity_id
_entity_poly.type
_entity_poly.pdbx_seq_one_letter_code
_entity_poly.pdbx_strand_id
1 'polypeptide(L)'
;MKSVVLKNLGTNEKKVIERPQNTIKNDFVFIIKSNYFNENYIPSNSTRKTTNFANLARGMNRQENLRNTIQMINNRFNNLAKWDNPNHDRYSVELEIISVDIDIDDTGTTFPSIEILKTHINDHKTGKRIEGIVGNNFSSYVRDYDFSILLSKHNKNKDSFSIPDNFGELHGNIFKCFVNSETYKEQFSKPPVICLSVSSNKTYHRTGNHHPILGFEYKSNKSSLTEEYFDKMGLQVRYFIPPNSVAPLAFYFFGDLLSDYTNLELISTISTMETFQKIYRPEIYNANVVAGLCYNPSLKNQDYSLTKISYDREERTKLGVEQGKFAEEHFIKPYKSFLEQWSSSFSV
;
A
#
# COMPACT_ATOMS: atom_id res chain seq x y z
N MET A 1 57.63 29.59 -62.48
CA MET A 1 58.28 28.28 -62.62
C MET A 1 57.27 27.20 -62.30
N LYS A 2 57.00 26.29 -63.27
CA LYS A 2 56.44 24.91 -63.19
C LYS A 2 55.18 24.69 -62.33
N SER A 3 54.08 24.04 -62.73
CA SER A 3 53.74 23.20 -63.90
C SER A 3 52.27 22.74 -63.73
N VAL A 4 51.53 22.60 -64.84
CA VAL A 4 50.66 21.45 -65.24
C VAL A 4 49.61 20.95 -64.20
N VAL A 5 48.31 21.26 -64.29
CA VAL A 5 47.23 20.73 -65.17
C VAL A 5 46.45 19.50 -64.62
N LEU A 6 45.11 19.61 -64.75
CA LEU A 6 44.03 18.59 -64.84
C LEU A 6 43.25 18.08 -63.61
N LYS A 7 42.01 18.59 -63.51
CA LYS A 7 40.68 17.95 -63.32
C LYS A 7 40.64 16.49 -62.82
N ASN A 8 39.76 16.23 -61.84
CA ASN A 8 38.52 15.50 -62.13
C ASN A 8 37.44 15.61 -61.03
N LEU A 9 36.20 15.52 -61.51
CA LEU A 9 34.94 15.52 -60.77
C LEU A 9 34.78 14.28 -59.87
N GLY A 10 34.04 14.43 -58.78
CA GLY A 10 33.55 13.31 -57.98
C GLY A 10 32.64 13.78 -56.84
N THR A 11 31.33 13.69 -57.07
CA THR A 11 30.25 13.75 -56.09
C THR A 11 30.53 12.97 -54.81
N ASN A 12 30.26 13.57 -53.66
CA ASN A 12 29.91 12.92 -52.38
C ASN A 12 29.53 14.04 -51.41
N GLU A 13 28.52 13.99 -50.56
CA GLU A 13 27.47 13.02 -50.26
C GLU A 13 26.54 13.81 -49.34
N LYS A 14 25.23 13.55 -49.44
CA LYS A 14 24.25 14.10 -48.50
C LYS A 14 24.67 13.67 -47.09
N LYS A 15 25.12 14.60 -46.25
CA LYS A 15 25.07 14.40 -44.80
C LYS A 15 23.60 14.40 -44.41
N VAL A 16 23.01 13.21 -44.44
CA VAL A 16 21.85 12.84 -43.65
C VAL A 16 22.22 13.21 -42.22
N ILE A 17 21.62 14.29 -41.72
CA ILE A 17 21.57 14.55 -40.30
C ILE A 17 20.70 13.42 -39.75
N GLU A 18 21.34 12.37 -39.25
CA GLU A 18 20.70 11.42 -38.37
C GLU A 18 20.05 12.24 -37.26
N ARG A 19 18.72 12.25 -37.26
CA ARG A 19 17.94 12.68 -36.11
C ARG A 19 18.42 11.82 -34.94
N PRO A 20 18.60 12.38 -33.73
CA PRO A 20 18.85 11.54 -32.58
C PRO A 20 17.72 10.51 -32.54
N GLN A 21 18.09 9.23 -32.50
CA GLN A 21 17.15 8.18 -32.12
C GLN A 21 16.42 8.69 -30.88
N ASN A 22 15.09 8.77 -30.96
CA ASN A 22 14.25 8.93 -29.78
C ASN A 22 14.69 7.83 -28.81
N THR A 23 15.47 8.19 -27.79
CA THR A 23 15.53 7.43 -26.55
C THR A 23 14.10 7.39 -26.06
N ILE A 24 13.42 6.28 -26.33
CA ILE A 24 12.08 6.03 -25.82
C ILE A 24 12.22 6.11 -24.30
N LYS A 25 11.55 7.08 -23.70
CA LYS A 25 11.45 7.22 -22.25
C LYS A 25 10.55 6.06 -21.80
N ASN A 26 11.15 4.89 -21.58
CA ASN A 26 10.47 3.61 -21.35
C ASN A 26 9.91 3.45 -19.92
N ASP A 27 9.81 4.54 -19.17
CA ASP A 27 9.46 4.49 -17.75
C ASP A 27 8.08 5.08 -17.50
N PHE A 28 7.37 4.51 -16.53
CA PHE A 28 6.09 5.01 -16.07
C PHE A 28 6.22 6.43 -15.53
N VAL A 29 5.31 7.30 -15.94
CA VAL A 29 5.10 8.59 -15.28
C VAL A 29 4.07 8.42 -14.19
N PHE A 30 4.42 8.81 -12.96
CA PHE A 30 3.53 8.75 -11.82
C PHE A 30 2.92 10.12 -11.54
N ILE A 31 1.62 10.15 -11.30
CA ILE A 31 0.88 11.35 -10.92
C ILE A 31 0.25 11.11 -9.56
N ILE A 32 0.55 11.97 -8.59
CA ILE A 32 -0.01 11.90 -7.24
C ILE A 32 -1.11 12.93 -7.10
N LYS A 33 -2.27 12.48 -6.59
CA LYS A 33 -3.38 13.33 -6.17
C LYS A 33 -3.67 13.05 -4.70
N SER A 34 -4.03 14.09 -3.95
CA SER A 34 -4.39 13.93 -2.55
C SER A 34 -5.79 14.44 -2.21
N ASN A 35 -6.41 13.82 -1.21
CA ASN A 35 -7.71 14.22 -0.68
C ASN A 35 -7.81 13.86 0.81
N TYR A 36 -8.55 14.62 1.60
CA TYR A 36 -8.70 14.33 3.02
C TYR A 36 -9.72 13.20 3.26
N PHE A 37 -9.31 12.22 4.08
CA PHE A 37 -10.22 11.25 4.68
C PHE A 37 -10.70 11.77 6.03
N ASN A 38 -11.77 12.57 6.01
CA ASN A 38 -12.44 13.10 7.19
C ASN A 38 -13.93 12.71 7.21
N GLU A 39 -14.70 13.18 8.19
CA GLU A 39 -16.14 12.87 8.30
C GLU A 39 -16.98 13.33 7.08
N ASN A 40 -16.47 14.27 6.30
CA ASN A 40 -17.11 14.80 5.09
C ASN A 40 -16.62 14.11 3.80
N TYR A 41 -15.70 13.14 3.91
CA TYR A 41 -15.20 12.41 2.76
C TYR A 41 -16.33 11.64 2.06
N ILE A 42 -16.47 11.88 0.76
CA ILE A 42 -17.40 11.19 -0.13
C ILE A 42 -16.56 10.59 -1.26
N PRO A 43 -16.59 9.25 -1.46
CA PRO A 43 -15.90 8.62 -2.57
C PRO A 43 -16.35 9.22 -3.91
N SER A 44 -15.40 9.64 -4.74
CA SER A 44 -15.67 10.17 -6.08
C SER A 44 -16.45 9.17 -6.92
N ASN A 45 -17.27 9.59 -7.89
CA ASN A 45 -18.01 8.69 -8.79
C ASN A 45 -17.14 7.87 -9.76
N SER A 46 -15.82 8.00 -9.70
CA SER A 46 -14.85 7.30 -10.53
C SER A 46 -14.58 5.86 -10.07
N THR A 47 -13.67 5.18 -10.77
CA THR A 47 -13.17 3.83 -10.48
C THR A 47 -12.62 3.66 -9.06
N ARG A 48 -12.30 4.76 -8.36
CA ARG A 48 -11.75 4.79 -6.98
C ARG A 48 -12.79 4.53 -5.88
N LYS A 49 -14.05 4.28 -6.24
CA LYS A 49 -15.10 3.83 -5.30
C LYS A 49 -14.86 2.46 -4.69
N THR A 50 -13.97 1.65 -5.27
CA THR A 50 -13.76 0.25 -4.91
C THR A 50 -12.67 0.05 -3.84
N THR A 51 -11.97 1.11 -3.43
CA THR A 51 -10.84 1.00 -2.49
C THR A 51 -11.26 0.66 -1.06
N ASN A 52 -10.31 0.15 -0.26
CA ASN A 52 -10.56 -0.43 1.07
C ASN A 52 -11.34 0.48 2.02
N PHE A 53 -10.97 1.77 2.09
CA PHE A 53 -11.61 2.73 2.98
C PHE A 53 -12.80 3.45 2.32
N ALA A 54 -12.94 3.39 0.99
CA ALA A 54 -14.11 3.93 0.29
C ALA A 54 -15.40 3.20 0.70
N ASN A 55 -15.32 1.90 1.04
CA ASN A 55 -16.48 1.15 1.53
C ASN A 55 -17.04 1.69 2.85
N LEU A 56 -16.17 2.11 3.78
CA LEU A 56 -16.57 2.74 5.05
C LEU A 56 -17.27 4.09 4.83
N ALA A 57 -16.98 4.73 3.69
CA ALA A 57 -17.50 6.03 3.31
C ALA A 57 -18.75 5.94 2.40
N ARG A 58 -19.55 4.86 2.51
CA ARG A 58 -20.79 4.65 1.72
C ARG A 58 -22.01 4.47 2.61
N GLY A 59 -23.19 4.54 1.99
CA GLY A 59 -24.48 4.31 2.64
C GLY A 59 -24.95 5.45 3.55
N MET A 60 -26.11 5.27 4.17
CA MET A 60 -26.75 6.29 5.01
C MET A 60 -25.93 6.62 6.28
N ASN A 61 -25.18 5.65 6.81
CA ASN A 61 -24.38 5.81 8.03
C ASN A 61 -22.95 6.30 7.76
N ARG A 62 -22.64 6.74 6.54
CA ARG A 62 -21.31 7.18 6.11
C ARG A 62 -20.63 8.12 7.10
N GLN A 63 -21.28 9.26 7.42
CA GLN A 63 -20.65 10.31 8.22
C GLN A 63 -20.34 9.81 9.64
N GLU A 64 -21.27 9.04 10.23
CA GLU A 64 -21.10 8.44 11.55
C GLU A 64 -19.98 7.39 11.56
N ASN A 65 -19.93 6.52 10.55
CA ASN A 65 -18.84 5.55 10.38
C ASN A 65 -17.47 6.24 10.34
N LEU A 66 -17.34 7.30 9.54
CA LEU A 66 -16.08 8.04 9.41
C LEU A 66 -15.71 8.77 10.70
N ARG A 67 -16.68 9.43 11.35
CA ARG A 67 -16.46 10.09 12.65
C ARG A 67 -16.01 9.10 13.72
N ASN A 68 -16.70 7.97 13.84
CA ASN A 68 -16.36 6.91 14.80
C ASN A 68 -14.98 6.31 14.50
N THR A 69 -14.63 6.12 13.23
CA THR A 69 -13.31 5.63 12.82
C THR A 69 -12.22 6.61 13.27
N ILE A 70 -12.35 7.90 12.94
CA ILE A 70 -11.37 8.93 13.31
C ILE A 70 -11.26 9.06 14.83
N GLN A 71 -12.38 9.00 15.54
CA GLN A 71 -12.38 9.02 17.00
C GLN A 71 -11.64 7.81 17.59
N MET A 72 -11.85 6.60 17.05
CA MET A 72 -11.10 5.41 17.47
C MET A 72 -9.60 5.56 17.24
N ILE A 73 -9.19 6.15 16.10
CA ILE A 73 -7.78 6.44 15.80
C ILE A 73 -7.20 7.42 16.81
N ASN A 74 -7.88 8.54 17.06
CA ASN A 74 -7.43 9.56 18.03
C ASN A 74 -7.30 8.99 19.43
N ASN A 75 -8.30 8.22 19.89
CA ASN A 75 -8.26 7.56 21.20
C ASN A 75 -7.09 6.59 21.29
N ARG A 76 -6.86 5.79 20.23
CA ARG A 76 -5.77 4.83 20.21
C ARG A 76 -4.40 5.52 20.17
N PHE A 77 -4.26 6.59 19.39
CA PHE A 77 -3.05 7.40 19.34
C PHE A 77 -2.70 7.93 20.72
N ASN A 78 -3.64 8.59 21.39
CA ASN A 78 -3.41 9.19 22.72
C ASN A 78 -3.21 8.14 23.83
N ASN A 79 -3.72 6.92 23.66
CA ASN A 79 -3.43 5.81 24.58
C ASN A 79 -1.97 5.36 24.52
N LEU A 80 -1.39 5.34 23.31
CA LEU A 80 0.02 4.98 23.09
C LEU A 80 0.96 6.16 23.40
N ALA A 81 0.59 7.38 23.00
CA ALA A 81 1.31 8.62 23.24
C ALA A 81 0.95 9.24 24.60
N LYS A 82 1.18 8.47 25.68
CA LYS A 82 0.78 8.84 27.05
C LYS A 82 1.68 9.87 27.74
N TRP A 83 2.87 10.13 27.20
CA TRP A 83 3.81 11.07 27.80
C TRP A 83 3.30 12.50 27.63
N ASP A 84 3.33 13.28 28.71
CA ASP A 84 2.81 14.66 28.75
C ASP A 84 1.38 14.79 28.18
N ASN A 85 0.56 13.77 28.40
CA ASN A 85 -0.80 13.65 27.86
C ASN A 85 -1.77 13.06 28.91
N PRO A 86 -1.94 13.71 30.07
CA PRO A 86 -2.71 13.15 31.19
C PRO A 86 -4.21 12.97 30.89
N ASN A 87 -4.77 13.79 29.99
CA ASN A 87 -6.19 13.75 29.62
C ASN A 87 -6.47 12.90 28.38
N HIS A 88 -5.44 12.33 27.74
CA HIS A 88 -5.53 11.57 26.50
C HIS A 88 -6.19 12.33 25.33
N ASP A 89 -6.00 13.65 25.26
CA ASP A 89 -6.61 14.53 24.26
C ASP A 89 -5.58 15.45 23.56
N ARG A 90 -4.28 15.29 23.84
CA ARG A 90 -3.22 16.14 23.27
C ARG A 90 -3.11 16.05 21.75
N TYR A 91 -3.37 14.88 21.18
CA TYR A 91 -3.12 14.64 19.76
C TYR A 91 -4.40 14.36 18.97
N SER A 92 -4.39 14.74 17.70
CA SER A 92 -5.35 14.24 16.71
C SER A 92 -4.61 13.79 15.46
N VAL A 93 -5.13 12.75 14.81
CA VAL A 93 -4.57 12.19 13.57
C VAL A 93 -5.47 12.56 12.41
N GLU A 94 -4.92 13.28 11.45
CA GLU A 94 -5.53 13.52 10.15
C GLU A 94 -5.10 12.41 9.18
N LEU A 95 -6.03 12.03 8.31
CA LEU A 95 -5.79 11.05 7.25
C LEU A 95 -5.93 11.73 5.90
N GLU A 96 -4.92 11.51 5.05
CA GLU A 96 -4.90 11.96 3.67
C GLU A 96 -4.84 10.73 2.76
N ILE A 97 -5.78 10.65 1.81
CA ILE A 97 -5.77 9.69 0.72
C ILE A 97 -4.77 10.17 -0.31
N ILE A 98 -3.78 9.34 -0.58
CA ILE A 98 -2.83 9.49 -1.66
C ILE A 98 -3.25 8.54 -2.78
N SER A 99 -3.65 9.12 -3.91
CA SER A 99 -4.00 8.42 -5.15
C SER A 99 -2.84 8.51 -6.13
N VAL A 100 -2.35 7.36 -6.57
CA VAL A 100 -1.30 7.26 -7.59
C VAL A 100 -1.93 6.81 -8.90
N ASP A 101 -1.75 7.62 -9.93
CA ASP A 101 -2.08 7.33 -11.32
C ASP A 101 -0.78 7.02 -12.08
N ILE A 102 -0.85 6.08 -13.04
CA ILE A 102 0.23 5.77 -13.99
C ILE A 102 -0.16 6.28 -15.36
N ASP A 103 0.75 6.99 -16.01
CA ASP A 103 0.72 7.27 -17.44
C ASP A 103 1.85 6.47 -18.12
N ILE A 104 1.49 5.64 -19.10
CA ILE A 104 2.41 4.69 -19.75
C ILE A 104 3.04 5.31 -21.01
N ASP A 105 2.35 6.22 -21.68
CA ASP A 105 2.72 6.72 -23.00
C ASP A 105 2.79 8.26 -23.06
N ASP A 106 2.68 8.93 -21.91
CA ASP A 106 2.68 10.40 -21.78
C ASP A 106 1.59 11.04 -22.65
N THR A 107 0.52 10.29 -22.94
CA THR A 107 -0.62 10.78 -23.73
C THR A 107 -1.63 11.54 -22.88
N GLY A 108 -1.45 11.55 -21.56
CA GLY A 108 -2.40 12.10 -20.59
C GLY A 108 -3.51 11.12 -20.22
N THR A 109 -3.50 9.89 -20.75
CA THR A 109 -4.45 8.84 -20.38
C THR A 109 -3.92 8.05 -19.18
N THR A 110 -4.50 8.32 -18.01
CA THR A 110 -4.00 7.74 -16.76
C THR A 110 -4.74 6.47 -16.33
N PHE A 111 -4.02 5.52 -15.78
CA PHE A 111 -4.55 4.35 -15.06
C PHE A 111 -4.42 4.52 -13.54
N PRO A 112 -5.50 4.38 -12.75
CA PRO A 112 -5.41 4.39 -11.30
C PRO A 112 -4.67 3.13 -10.82
N SER A 113 -3.53 3.31 -10.16
CA SER A 113 -2.66 2.19 -9.76
C SER A 113 -2.77 1.86 -8.28
N ILE A 114 -2.47 2.83 -7.41
CA ILE A 114 -2.38 2.64 -5.95
C ILE A 114 -3.24 3.69 -5.24
N GLU A 115 -3.82 3.29 -4.10
CA GLU A 115 -4.41 4.19 -3.12
C GLU A 115 -3.94 3.81 -1.71
N ILE A 116 -3.38 4.78 -0.99
CA ILE A 116 -2.84 4.62 0.36
C ILE A 116 -3.23 5.81 1.22
N LEU A 117 -3.19 5.63 2.54
CA LEU A 117 -3.38 6.70 3.51
C LEU A 117 -2.01 7.18 4.03
N LYS A 118 -1.83 8.50 4.04
CA LYS A 118 -0.79 9.23 4.78
C LYS A 118 -1.41 9.80 6.05
N THR A 119 -0.68 9.72 7.16
CA THR A 119 -1.10 10.29 8.44
C THR A 119 -0.43 11.64 8.67
N HIS A 120 -1.12 12.55 9.36
CA HIS A 120 -0.52 13.74 9.95
C HIS A 120 -0.97 13.85 11.41
N ILE A 121 -0.04 14.18 12.30
CA ILE A 121 -0.29 14.29 13.73
C ILE A 121 -0.36 15.76 14.11
N ASN A 122 -1.51 16.19 14.60
CA ASN A 122 -1.71 17.50 15.19
C ASN A 122 -1.42 17.42 16.69
N ASP A 123 -0.41 18.15 17.17
CA ASP A 123 -0.10 18.31 18.59
C ASP A 123 -0.73 19.60 19.13
N HIS A 124 -1.85 19.47 19.84
CA HIS A 124 -2.62 20.60 20.37
C HIS A 124 -1.88 21.37 21.46
N LYS A 125 -0.87 20.77 22.11
CA LYS A 125 -0.07 21.45 23.13
C LYS A 125 0.95 22.41 22.51
N THR A 126 1.54 22.03 21.38
CA THR A 126 2.59 22.82 20.71
C THR A 126 2.10 23.58 19.47
N GLY A 127 0.89 23.28 18.99
CA GLY A 127 0.34 23.82 17.75
C GLY A 127 1.02 23.29 16.48
N LYS A 128 1.88 22.26 16.60
CA LYS A 128 2.63 21.71 15.47
C LYS A 128 1.84 20.63 14.76
N ARG A 129 1.94 20.64 13.43
CA ARG A 129 1.53 19.55 12.55
C ARG A 129 2.76 18.75 12.16
N ILE A 130 2.78 17.47 12.49
CA ILE A 130 3.90 16.56 12.32
C ILE A 130 3.54 15.56 11.22
N GLU A 131 4.45 15.32 10.28
CA GLU A 131 4.25 14.30 9.25
C GLU A 131 4.29 12.89 9.86
N GLY A 132 3.33 12.06 9.47
CA GLY A 132 3.33 10.65 9.76
C GLY A 132 3.70 9.81 8.53
N ILE A 133 3.69 8.48 8.69
CA ILE A 133 4.12 7.56 7.64
C ILE A 133 3.03 7.40 6.57
N VAL A 134 3.44 7.30 5.31
CA VAL A 134 2.59 6.94 4.15
C VAL A 134 2.58 5.42 3.94
N GLY A 135 1.49 4.87 3.38
CA GLY A 135 1.38 3.43 3.09
C GLY A 135 0.31 2.69 3.89
N ASN A 136 -0.42 3.40 4.76
CA ASN A 136 -1.52 2.83 5.53
C ASN A 136 -2.67 2.43 4.59
N ASN A 137 -3.36 1.34 4.92
CA ASN A 137 -4.56 0.85 4.22
C ASN A 137 -4.37 0.66 2.69
N PHE A 138 -3.24 0.07 2.32
CA PHE A 138 -2.81 -0.14 0.93
C PHE A 138 -3.85 -0.86 0.05
N SER A 139 -4.24 -0.20 -1.04
CA SER A 139 -5.07 -0.73 -2.13
C SER A 139 -4.31 -0.58 -3.45
N SER A 140 -4.37 -1.61 -4.30
CA SER A 140 -3.73 -1.60 -5.62
C SER A 140 -4.59 -2.35 -6.62
N TYR A 141 -4.78 -1.74 -7.79
CA TYR A 141 -5.54 -2.32 -8.89
C TYR A 141 -4.83 -3.54 -9.50
N VAL A 142 -3.51 -3.47 -9.65
CA VAL A 142 -2.70 -4.59 -10.17
C VAL A 142 -2.67 -5.74 -9.16
N ARG A 143 -2.63 -5.43 -7.85
CA ARG A 143 -2.76 -6.46 -6.81
C ARG A 143 -4.11 -7.16 -6.85
N ASP A 144 -5.19 -6.40 -6.97
CA ASP A 144 -6.54 -6.98 -7.00
C ASP A 144 -6.75 -7.77 -8.31
N TYR A 145 -6.13 -7.37 -9.43
CA TYR A 145 -6.03 -8.22 -10.62
C TYR A 145 -5.32 -9.54 -10.34
N ASP A 146 -4.12 -9.49 -9.76
CA ASP A 146 -3.32 -10.69 -9.50
C ASP A 146 -4.09 -11.67 -8.61
N PHE A 147 -4.59 -11.21 -7.46
CA PHE A 147 -5.25 -12.09 -6.50
C PHE A 147 -6.67 -12.51 -6.91
N SER A 148 -7.50 -11.60 -7.43
CA SER A 148 -8.90 -11.89 -7.71
C SER A 148 -9.16 -12.45 -9.10
N ILE A 149 -8.29 -12.16 -10.07
CA ILE A 149 -8.47 -12.55 -11.48
C ILE A 149 -7.43 -13.60 -11.89
N LEU A 150 -6.14 -13.26 -11.85
CA LEU A 150 -5.09 -14.13 -12.37
C LEU A 150 -4.95 -15.43 -11.57
N LEU A 151 -4.81 -15.33 -10.24
CA LEU A 151 -4.66 -16.49 -9.36
C LEU A 151 -5.90 -17.39 -9.39
N SER A 152 -7.09 -16.79 -9.41
CA SER A 152 -8.37 -17.49 -9.51
C SER A 152 -8.48 -18.24 -10.84
N LYS A 153 -8.17 -17.58 -11.97
CA LYS A 153 -8.15 -18.22 -13.30
C LYS A 153 -7.12 -19.35 -13.38
N HIS A 154 -5.92 -19.16 -12.82
CA HIS A 154 -4.84 -20.15 -12.83
C HIS A 154 -5.19 -21.44 -12.10
N ASN A 155 -5.96 -21.34 -11.01
CA ASN A 155 -6.37 -22.49 -10.20
C ASN A 155 -7.72 -23.08 -10.61
N LYS A 156 -8.42 -22.48 -11.58
CA LYS A 156 -9.68 -23.00 -12.08
C LYS A 156 -9.47 -24.38 -12.70
N ASN A 157 -10.25 -25.36 -12.24
CA ASN A 157 -10.20 -26.77 -12.68
C ASN A 157 -8.89 -27.51 -12.36
N LYS A 158 -8.09 -27.03 -11.40
CA LYS A 158 -6.94 -27.78 -10.88
C LYS A 158 -7.30 -28.50 -9.58
N ASP A 159 -6.75 -29.69 -9.41
CA ASP A 159 -6.94 -30.50 -8.19
C ASP A 159 -6.14 -29.97 -7.00
N SER A 160 -5.07 -29.23 -7.26
CA SER A 160 -4.20 -28.66 -6.23
C SER A 160 -3.92 -27.18 -6.48
N PHE A 161 -3.77 -26.43 -5.38
CA PHE A 161 -3.42 -25.02 -5.42
C PHE A 161 -1.98 -24.84 -5.90
N SER A 162 -1.79 -23.92 -6.84
CA SER A 162 -0.49 -23.47 -7.34
C SER A 162 -0.51 -21.97 -7.60
N ILE A 163 0.67 -21.37 -7.68
CA ILE A 163 0.85 -19.95 -8.03
C ILE A 163 1.35 -19.84 -9.47
N PRO A 164 0.99 -18.79 -10.23
CA PRO A 164 1.65 -18.47 -11.49
C PRO A 164 3.14 -18.15 -11.28
N ASP A 165 4.00 -18.48 -12.24
CA ASP A 165 5.46 -18.31 -12.08
C ASP A 165 5.87 -16.85 -11.80
N ASN A 166 5.26 -15.90 -12.51
CA ASN A 166 5.58 -14.47 -12.38
C ASN A 166 4.59 -13.72 -11.46
N PHE A 167 3.96 -14.44 -10.51
CA PHE A 167 2.93 -13.86 -9.66
C PHE A 167 3.48 -12.71 -8.80
N GLY A 168 2.90 -11.51 -8.98
CA GLY A 168 3.30 -10.29 -8.28
C GLY A 168 4.56 -9.61 -8.80
N GLU A 169 5.24 -10.15 -9.80
CA GLU A 169 6.50 -9.57 -10.32
C GLU A 169 6.27 -8.20 -10.98
N LEU A 170 5.29 -8.11 -11.88
CA LEU A 170 4.94 -6.84 -12.54
C LEU A 170 4.58 -5.75 -11.52
N HIS A 171 3.71 -6.07 -10.57
CA HIS A 171 3.30 -5.10 -9.55
C HIS A 171 4.46 -4.73 -8.62
N GLY A 172 5.29 -5.71 -8.25
CA GLY A 172 6.51 -5.48 -7.48
C GLY A 172 7.45 -4.50 -8.17
N ASN A 173 7.65 -4.67 -9.48
CA ASN A 173 8.48 -3.78 -10.29
C ASN A 173 7.86 -2.38 -10.41
N ILE A 174 6.55 -2.27 -10.68
CA ILE A 174 5.84 -0.98 -10.70
C ILE A 174 5.98 -0.27 -9.35
N PHE A 175 5.81 -0.98 -8.23
CA PHE A 175 5.93 -0.40 -6.90
C PHE A 175 7.36 0.08 -6.61
N LYS A 176 8.36 -0.73 -6.93
CA LYS A 176 9.78 -0.34 -6.81
C LYS A 176 10.11 0.87 -7.68
N CYS A 177 9.60 0.93 -8.90
CA CYS A 177 9.74 2.08 -9.79
C CYS A 177 9.11 3.33 -9.16
N PHE A 178 7.89 3.21 -8.62
CA PHE A 178 7.20 4.30 -7.95
C PHE A 178 7.98 4.85 -6.75
N VAL A 179 8.38 4.01 -5.79
CA VAL A 179 9.06 4.48 -4.57
C VAL A 179 10.45 5.08 -4.84
N ASN A 180 11.08 4.75 -5.98
CA ASN A 180 12.37 5.32 -6.39
C ASN A 180 12.24 6.54 -7.31
N SER A 181 11.04 6.84 -7.81
CA SER A 181 10.78 7.95 -8.73
C SER A 181 11.01 9.33 -8.09
N GLU A 182 11.30 10.33 -8.93
CA GLU A 182 11.35 11.73 -8.50
C GLU A 182 10.01 12.18 -7.92
N THR A 183 8.88 11.81 -8.55
CA THR A 183 7.52 12.08 -8.06
C THR A 183 7.34 11.63 -6.60
N TYR A 184 7.84 10.45 -6.23
CA TYR A 184 7.75 9.97 -4.85
C TYR A 184 8.61 10.81 -3.90
N LYS A 185 9.87 11.06 -4.27
CA LYS A 185 10.85 11.79 -3.45
C LYS A 185 10.48 13.26 -3.24
N GLU A 186 9.77 13.87 -4.19
CA GLU A 186 9.23 15.22 -4.06
C GLU A 186 8.07 15.30 -3.06
N GLN A 187 7.29 14.23 -2.92
CA GLN A 187 6.09 14.21 -2.07
C GLN A 187 6.31 13.58 -0.69
N PHE A 188 7.29 12.67 -0.57
CA PHE A 188 7.54 11.91 0.66
C PHE A 188 9.03 11.87 0.99
N SER A 189 9.32 12.19 2.25
CA SER A 189 10.68 12.21 2.79
C SER A 189 11.19 10.84 3.25
N LYS A 190 10.29 9.86 3.42
CA LYS A 190 10.60 8.52 3.93
C LYS A 190 9.88 7.44 3.13
N PRO A 191 10.46 6.22 3.04
CA PRO A 191 9.79 5.07 2.43
C PRO A 191 8.47 4.71 3.13
N PRO A 192 7.54 4.04 2.42
CA PRO A 192 6.26 3.69 2.98
C PRO A 192 6.38 2.54 4.00
N VAL A 193 5.48 2.53 4.98
CA VAL A 193 5.25 1.36 5.84
C VAL A 193 3.82 0.89 5.63
N ILE A 194 3.67 -0.36 5.18
CA ILE A 194 2.37 -0.99 4.97
C ILE A 194 2.11 -1.91 6.17
N CYS A 195 1.05 -1.65 6.91
CA CYS A 195 0.68 -2.45 8.08
C CYS A 195 -0.63 -3.22 7.83
N LEU A 196 -0.60 -4.54 7.96
CA LEU A 196 -1.71 -5.44 7.61
C LEU A 196 -2.07 -6.39 8.75
N SER A 197 -3.21 -7.07 8.57
CA SER A 197 -3.57 -8.24 9.36
C SER A 197 -2.55 -9.36 9.20
N VAL A 198 -2.29 -10.11 10.27
CA VAL A 198 -1.63 -11.42 10.17
C VAL A 198 -2.52 -12.43 9.44
N SER A 199 -1.89 -13.39 8.77
CA SER A 199 -2.59 -14.50 8.10
C SER A 199 -3.13 -15.51 9.11
N SER A 200 -4.39 -15.95 8.93
CA SER A 200 -5.08 -16.94 9.78
C SER A 200 -4.71 -18.40 9.52
N ASN A 201 -3.80 -18.68 8.58
CA ASN A 201 -3.36 -20.04 8.24
C ASN A 201 -1.94 -20.36 8.75
N LYS A 202 -1.50 -19.62 9.77
CA LYS A 202 -0.15 -19.68 10.34
C LYS A 202 -0.15 -19.65 11.85
N THR A 203 1.01 -19.98 12.39
CA THR A 203 1.32 -19.87 13.81
C THR A 203 2.40 -18.81 14.00
N TYR A 204 2.19 -17.94 14.99
CA TYR A 204 3.11 -16.87 15.36
C TYR A 204 3.66 -17.14 16.75
N HIS A 205 4.97 -17.13 16.89
CA HIS A 205 5.67 -17.37 18.15
C HIS A 205 6.27 -16.07 18.67
N ARG A 206 5.91 -15.68 19.89
CA ARG A 206 6.48 -14.50 20.56
C ARG A 206 7.96 -14.73 20.78
N THR A 207 8.77 -13.73 20.44
CA THR A 207 10.21 -13.73 20.68
C THR A 207 10.54 -13.02 22.01
N GLY A 208 11.82 -12.95 22.36
CA GLY A 208 12.29 -12.15 23.50
C GLY A 208 12.39 -10.65 23.21
N ASN A 209 12.24 -10.21 21.96
CA ASN A 209 12.38 -8.80 21.60
C ASN A 209 11.11 -8.02 21.98
N HIS A 210 11.30 -6.84 22.59
CA HIS A 210 10.24 -5.95 23.04
C HIS A 210 10.60 -4.49 22.74
N HIS A 211 9.86 -3.89 21.81
CA HIS A 211 10.00 -2.50 21.42
C HIS A 211 9.04 -1.62 22.24
N PRO A 212 9.43 -0.43 22.74
CA PRO A 212 8.56 0.40 23.58
C PRO A 212 7.26 0.87 22.89
N ILE A 213 7.27 1.04 21.57
CA ILE A 213 6.10 1.48 20.79
C ILE A 213 5.40 0.33 20.07
N LEU A 214 6.17 -0.60 19.51
CA LEU A 214 5.61 -1.71 18.71
C LEU A 214 5.24 -2.90 19.61
N GLY A 215 5.77 -2.97 20.83
CA GLY A 215 5.54 -4.03 21.80
C GLY A 215 6.31 -5.31 21.50
N PHE A 216 5.73 -6.47 21.82
CA PHE A 216 6.40 -7.75 21.68
C PHE A 216 6.47 -8.20 20.22
N GLU A 217 7.66 -8.63 19.79
CA GLU A 217 7.85 -9.18 18.44
C GLU A 217 7.42 -10.65 18.36
N TYR A 218 6.84 -11.01 17.23
CA TYR A 218 6.46 -12.38 16.87
C TYR A 218 7.17 -12.81 15.59
N LYS A 219 7.46 -14.11 15.49
CA LYS A 219 7.94 -14.74 14.25
C LYS A 219 6.92 -15.73 13.72
N SER A 220 6.68 -15.67 12.41
CA SER A 220 5.82 -16.64 11.74
C SER A 220 6.57 -17.95 11.50
N ASN A 221 5.85 -19.08 11.54
CA ASN A 221 6.42 -20.41 11.30
C ASN A 221 6.74 -20.70 9.81
N LYS A 222 6.11 -19.97 8.88
CA LYS A 222 6.29 -20.14 7.43
C LYS A 222 5.94 -18.84 6.69
N SER A 223 6.36 -18.72 5.43
CA SER A 223 5.95 -17.59 4.58
C SER A 223 4.47 -17.67 4.15
N SER A 224 3.85 -16.53 3.86
CA SER A 224 2.50 -16.47 3.27
C SER A 224 2.62 -16.04 1.82
N LEU A 225 1.59 -16.34 1.03
CA LEU A 225 1.47 -15.77 -0.31
C LEU A 225 1.52 -14.24 -0.31
N THR A 226 0.94 -13.59 0.70
CA THR A 226 1.03 -12.12 0.84
C THR A 226 2.46 -11.67 1.11
N GLU A 227 3.21 -12.40 1.94
CA GLU A 227 4.61 -12.07 2.23
C GLU A 227 5.49 -12.25 1.00
N GLU A 228 5.36 -13.38 0.30
CA GLU A 228 6.07 -13.63 -0.97
C GLU A 228 5.73 -12.57 -2.03
N TYR A 229 4.48 -12.12 -2.07
CA TYR A 229 4.04 -11.07 -2.98
C TYR A 229 4.62 -9.70 -2.63
N PHE A 230 4.66 -9.34 -1.34
CA PHE A 230 5.25 -8.07 -0.90
C PHE A 230 6.77 -8.09 -0.94
N ASP A 231 7.40 -9.26 -0.85
CA ASP A 231 8.84 -9.43 -1.09
C ASP A 231 9.23 -9.02 -2.53
N LYS A 232 8.36 -9.28 -3.53
CA LYS A 232 8.56 -8.78 -4.92
C LYS A 232 8.58 -7.25 -5.01
N MET A 233 7.96 -6.56 -4.06
CA MET A 233 8.03 -5.09 -3.91
C MET A 233 9.32 -4.61 -3.25
N GLY A 234 10.17 -5.52 -2.78
CA GLY A 234 11.38 -5.23 -2.01
C GLY A 234 11.12 -5.01 -0.52
N LEU A 235 9.95 -5.38 -0.01
CA LEU A 235 9.55 -5.13 1.37
C LEU A 235 9.90 -6.31 2.29
N GLN A 236 10.51 -5.99 3.42
CA GLN A 236 10.69 -6.93 4.54
C GLN A 236 9.46 -6.93 5.44
N VAL A 237 9.26 -7.99 6.23
CA VAL A 237 8.14 -8.09 7.18
C VAL A 237 8.60 -8.36 8.60
N ARG A 238 7.98 -7.67 9.57
CA ARG A 238 8.08 -7.99 11.00
C ARG A 238 6.71 -7.93 11.66
N TYR A 239 6.53 -8.69 12.74
CA TYR A 239 5.23 -8.79 13.42
C TYR A 239 5.36 -8.33 14.85
N PHE A 240 4.48 -7.44 15.27
CA PHE A 240 4.48 -6.95 16.64
C PHE A 240 3.09 -6.83 17.21
N ILE A 241 2.95 -7.05 18.52
CA ILE A 241 1.74 -6.70 19.27
C ILE A 241 2.02 -5.40 20.02
N PRO A 242 1.46 -4.25 19.56
CA PRO A 242 1.58 -2.99 20.27
C PRO A 242 1.01 -3.08 21.69
N PRO A 243 1.48 -2.23 22.62
CA PRO A 243 0.93 -2.19 23.97
C PRO A 243 -0.60 -2.06 23.97
N ASN A 244 -1.29 -2.91 24.73
CA ASN A 244 -2.76 -3.00 24.80
C ASN A 244 -3.47 -3.42 23.50
N SER A 245 -2.77 -3.99 22.53
CA SER A 245 -3.37 -4.73 21.42
C SER A 245 -3.54 -6.21 21.76
N VAL A 246 -4.44 -6.88 21.03
CA VAL A 246 -4.78 -8.28 21.28
C VAL A 246 -4.14 -9.26 20.29
N ALA A 247 -3.64 -8.78 19.15
CA ALA A 247 -3.08 -9.61 18.09
C ALA A 247 -1.93 -8.90 17.37
N PRO A 248 -0.99 -9.65 16.77
CA PRO A 248 0.14 -9.05 16.06
C PRO A 248 -0.30 -8.37 14.78
N LEU A 249 0.30 -7.22 14.49
CA LEU A 249 0.22 -6.54 13.19
C LEU A 249 1.46 -6.90 12.37
N ALA A 250 1.28 -7.08 11.06
CA ALA A 250 2.37 -7.31 10.11
C ALA A 250 2.81 -5.98 9.51
N PHE A 251 4.06 -5.57 9.75
CA PHE A 251 4.66 -4.35 9.23
C PHE A 251 5.57 -4.71 8.05
N TYR A 252 5.22 -4.22 6.87
CA TYR A 252 6.02 -4.33 5.65
C TYR A 252 6.73 -3.01 5.39
N PHE A 253 8.05 -3.04 5.23
CA PHE A 253 8.89 -1.83 5.20
C PHE A 253 10.17 -2.04 4.39
N PHE A 254 10.82 -0.92 4.04
CA PHE A 254 12.21 -0.85 3.60
C PHE A 254 13.12 -0.43 4.76
N GLY A 255 14.40 -0.76 4.71
CA GLY A 255 15.38 -0.29 5.70
C GLY A 255 15.17 -0.91 7.08
N ASP A 256 15.22 -0.10 8.13
CA ASP A 256 15.03 -0.53 9.52
C ASP A 256 13.82 0.15 10.17
N LEU A 257 12.74 -0.64 10.33
CA LEU A 257 11.50 -0.22 10.98
C LEU A 257 11.71 0.38 12.38
N LEU A 258 12.73 -0.07 13.12
CA LEU A 258 12.92 0.31 14.52
C LEU A 258 13.68 1.63 14.70
N SER A 259 14.52 2.01 13.74
CA SER A 259 15.38 3.20 13.84
C SER A 259 14.97 4.33 12.91
N ASP A 260 14.39 4.01 11.74
CA ASP A 260 14.21 5.00 10.67
C ASP A 260 12.96 5.88 10.88
N TYR A 261 12.10 5.48 11.83
CA TYR A 261 10.83 6.12 12.14
C TYR A 261 10.76 6.53 13.62
N THR A 262 10.21 7.72 13.87
CA THR A 262 10.00 8.27 15.20
C THR A 262 8.85 7.56 15.91
N ASN A 263 8.80 7.73 17.24
CA ASN A 263 7.72 7.17 18.05
C ASN A 263 6.33 7.64 17.60
N LEU A 264 6.15 8.92 17.27
CA LEU A 264 4.84 9.45 16.84
C LEU A 264 4.43 8.92 15.45
N GLU A 265 5.39 8.75 14.54
CA GLU A 265 5.18 8.13 13.23
C GLU A 265 4.72 6.66 13.36
N LEU A 266 5.38 5.87 14.21
CA LEU A 266 4.97 4.49 14.46
C LEU A 266 3.59 4.41 15.16
N ILE A 267 3.32 5.29 16.11
CA ILE A 267 2.01 5.37 16.78
C ILE A 267 0.90 5.75 15.79
N SER A 268 1.14 6.67 14.85
CA SER A 268 0.12 7.05 13.85
C SER A 268 -0.23 5.88 12.95
N THR A 269 0.76 5.10 12.51
CA THR A 269 0.53 3.85 11.75
C THR A 269 -0.21 2.81 12.58
N ILE A 270 0.20 2.53 13.82
CA ILE A 270 -0.48 1.57 14.69
C ILE A 270 -1.93 1.97 14.93
N SER A 271 -2.16 3.21 15.39
CA SER A 271 -3.50 3.70 15.75
C SER A 271 -4.47 3.66 14.58
N THR A 272 -3.97 3.98 13.39
CA THR A 272 -4.73 3.95 12.14
C THR A 272 -5.03 2.51 11.72
N MET A 273 -3.99 1.68 11.57
CA MET A 273 -4.18 0.34 11.03
C MET A 273 -4.83 -0.63 12.00
N GLU A 274 -4.58 -0.54 13.31
CA GLU A 274 -5.31 -1.33 14.30
C GLU A 274 -6.80 -1.00 14.30
N THR A 275 -7.17 0.28 14.16
CA THR A 275 -8.57 0.69 14.05
C THR A 275 -9.22 0.06 12.82
N PHE A 276 -8.58 0.15 11.66
CA PHE A 276 -9.08 -0.52 10.46
C PHE A 276 -9.16 -2.03 10.63
N GLN A 277 -8.17 -2.68 11.26
CA GLN A 277 -8.22 -4.12 11.50
C GLN A 277 -9.32 -4.53 12.49
N LYS A 278 -9.63 -3.72 13.51
CA LYS A 278 -10.79 -3.94 14.39
C LYS A 278 -12.12 -3.89 13.65
N ILE A 279 -12.20 -3.12 12.57
CA ILE A 279 -13.39 -3.03 11.72
C ILE A 279 -13.42 -4.21 10.71
N TYR A 280 -12.29 -4.50 10.07
CA TYR A 280 -12.21 -5.48 8.98
C TYR A 280 -12.14 -6.93 9.45
N ARG A 281 -11.50 -7.17 10.60
CA ARG A 281 -11.16 -8.47 11.18
C ARG A 281 -11.29 -8.46 12.73
N PRO A 282 -12.42 -8.04 13.30
CA PRO A 282 -12.68 -8.05 14.74
C PRO A 282 -12.43 -9.42 15.40
N GLU A 283 -12.60 -10.53 14.68
CA GLU A 283 -12.33 -11.89 15.16
C GLU A 283 -10.88 -12.09 15.62
N ILE A 284 -9.96 -11.30 15.05
CA ILE A 284 -8.53 -11.29 15.37
C ILE A 284 -8.18 -10.06 16.23
N TYR A 285 -8.58 -8.86 15.80
CA TYR A 285 -8.08 -7.60 16.37
C TYR A 285 -8.98 -6.95 17.42
N ASN A 286 -10.21 -7.45 17.55
CA ASN A 286 -11.14 -7.07 18.61
C ASN A 286 -11.61 -8.30 19.39
N ALA A 287 -10.78 -9.35 19.41
CA ALA A 287 -10.96 -10.54 20.24
C ALA A 287 -10.87 -10.18 21.72
N ASN A 288 -11.62 -10.90 22.56
CA ASN A 288 -11.61 -10.66 24.01
C ASN A 288 -10.42 -11.33 24.72
N VAL A 289 -9.58 -12.05 23.97
CA VAL A 289 -8.38 -12.74 24.45
C VAL A 289 -7.14 -12.23 23.72
N VAL A 290 -6.12 -11.88 24.50
CA VAL A 290 -4.81 -11.46 23.97
C VAL A 290 -4.03 -12.68 23.47
N ALA A 291 -3.38 -12.54 22.33
CA ALA A 291 -2.47 -13.53 21.76
C ALA A 291 -1.38 -13.95 22.78
N GLY A 292 -1.29 -15.26 23.02
CA GLY A 292 -0.28 -15.85 23.91
C GLY A 292 1.13 -15.92 23.29
N LEU A 293 2.00 -16.72 23.92
CA LEU A 293 3.36 -17.01 23.40
C LEU A 293 3.35 -17.71 22.04
N CYS A 294 2.32 -18.51 21.79
CA CYS A 294 2.04 -19.17 20.53
C CYS A 294 0.63 -18.77 20.11
N TYR A 295 0.49 -18.14 18.95
CA TYR A 295 -0.76 -17.56 18.51
C TYR A 295 -1.16 -18.09 17.14
N ASN A 296 -2.39 -18.61 17.07
CA ASN A 296 -3.03 -19.10 15.84
C ASN A 296 -4.27 -18.23 15.57
N PRO A 297 -4.15 -17.15 14.76
CA PRO A 297 -5.29 -16.29 14.44
C PRO A 297 -6.38 -17.09 13.72
N SER A 298 -7.64 -16.81 14.05
CA SER A 298 -8.79 -17.50 13.46
C SER A 298 -9.91 -16.53 13.12
N LEU A 299 -10.32 -16.52 11.85
CA LEU A 299 -11.51 -15.79 11.39
C LEU A 299 -12.82 -16.46 11.81
N LYS A 300 -12.75 -17.63 12.45
CA LYS A 300 -13.91 -18.34 13.00
C LYS A 300 -14.07 -18.12 14.50
N ASN A 301 -13.17 -17.36 15.13
CA ASN A 301 -13.28 -17.02 16.55
C ASN A 301 -14.63 -16.31 16.80
N GLN A 302 -15.37 -16.78 17.81
CA GLN A 302 -16.66 -16.21 18.20
C GLN A 302 -16.54 -15.27 19.41
N ASP A 303 -15.41 -15.32 20.14
CA ASP A 303 -15.18 -14.49 21.32
C ASP A 303 -14.50 -13.18 20.92
N TYR A 304 -15.30 -12.26 20.38
CA TYR A 304 -14.87 -10.93 19.97
C TYR A 304 -15.98 -9.90 20.11
N SER A 305 -15.60 -8.63 20.13
CA SER A 305 -16.53 -7.51 20.18
C SER A 305 -16.67 -6.84 18.80
N LEU A 306 -17.85 -6.31 18.49
CA LEU A 306 -18.07 -5.48 17.29
C LEU A 306 -17.89 -4.00 17.61
N THR A 307 -17.41 -3.24 16.63
CA THR A 307 -17.41 -1.77 16.70
C THR A 307 -18.80 -1.22 16.34
N LYS A 308 -19.05 0.06 16.63
CA LYS A 308 -20.27 0.76 16.15
C LYS A 308 -20.14 1.24 14.69
N ILE A 309 -19.21 0.69 13.92
CA ILE A 309 -18.94 1.06 12.54
C ILE A 309 -19.43 -0.06 11.65
N SER A 310 -20.38 0.25 10.75
CA SER A 310 -20.90 -0.72 9.80
C SER A 310 -19.93 -0.86 8.62
N TYR A 311 -19.54 -2.09 8.31
CA TYR A 311 -18.62 -2.42 7.22
C TYR A 311 -19.09 -3.67 6.49
N ASP A 312 -19.33 -3.55 5.18
CA ASP A 312 -19.83 -4.65 4.36
C ASP A 312 -18.67 -5.38 3.69
N ARG A 313 -18.36 -6.57 4.24
CA ARG A 313 -17.26 -7.41 3.73
C ARG A 313 -17.61 -8.07 2.40
N GLU A 314 -18.88 -8.35 2.13
CA GLU A 314 -19.32 -8.95 0.87
C GLU A 314 -19.24 -7.92 -0.24
N GLU A 315 -19.73 -6.69 0.01
CA GLU A 315 -19.54 -5.57 -0.91
C GLU A 315 -18.05 -5.33 -1.16
N ARG A 316 -17.20 -5.28 -0.13
CA ARG A 316 -15.75 -5.13 -0.33
C ARG A 316 -15.17 -6.21 -1.22
N THR A 317 -15.56 -7.47 -1.02
CA THR A 317 -15.06 -8.59 -1.83
C THR A 317 -15.46 -8.42 -3.29
N LYS A 318 -16.72 -8.06 -3.55
CA LYS A 318 -17.22 -7.76 -4.89
C LYS A 318 -16.46 -6.60 -5.54
N LEU A 319 -16.26 -5.50 -4.80
CA LEU A 319 -15.52 -4.33 -5.28
C LEU A 319 -14.07 -4.66 -5.66
N GLY A 320 -13.41 -5.56 -4.93
CA GLY A 320 -12.05 -6.02 -5.28
C GLY A 320 -12.01 -6.81 -6.59
N VAL A 321 -13.01 -7.65 -6.84
CA VAL A 321 -13.14 -8.36 -8.12
C VAL A 321 -13.40 -7.39 -9.26
N GLU A 322 -14.27 -6.39 -9.07
CA GLU A 322 -14.54 -5.34 -10.06
C GLU A 322 -13.28 -4.52 -10.35
N GLN A 323 -12.53 -4.16 -9.32
CA GLN A 323 -11.24 -3.46 -9.44
C GLN A 323 -10.21 -4.27 -10.24
N GLY A 324 -10.11 -5.58 -9.97
CA GLY A 324 -9.24 -6.48 -10.72
C GLY A 324 -9.65 -6.66 -12.17
N LYS A 325 -10.96 -6.72 -12.48
CA LYS A 325 -11.46 -6.75 -13.87
C LYS A 325 -11.16 -5.45 -14.61
N PHE A 326 -11.35 -4.31 -13.95
CA PHE A 326 -11.00 -3.01 -14.52
C PHE A 326 -9.51 -2.95 -14.88
N ALA A 327 -8.63 -3.40 -13.99
CA ALA A 327 -7.20 -3.50 -14.26
C ALA A 327 -6.91 -4.46 -15.42
N GLU A 328 -7.57 -5.61 -15.49
CA GLU A 328 -7.44 -6.53 -16.62
C GLU A 328 -7.76 -5.87 -17.97
N GLU A 329 -8.88 -5.14 -18.03
CA GLU A 329 -9.43 -4.56 -19.27
C GLU A 329 -8.71 -3.30 -19.71
N HIS A 330 -8.30 -2.44 -18.78
CA HIS A 330 -7.78 -1.11 -19.08
C HIS A 330 -6.28 -0.95 -18.92
N PHE A 331 -5.59 -1.91 -18.31
CA PHE A 331 -4.15 -1.84 -18.08
C PHE A 331 -3.43 -3.11 -18.56
N ILE A 332 -3.81 -4.28 -18.07
CA ILE A 332 -3.08 -5.51 -18.36
C ILE A 332 -3.23 -5.94 -19.81
N LYS A 333 -4.46 -6.04 -20.35
CA LYS A 333 -4.68 -6.48 -21.73
C LYS A 333 -4.18 -5.49 -22.78
N PRO A 334 -4.49 -4.18 -22.69
CA PRO A 334 -4.10 -3.22 -23.74
C PRO A 334 -2.59 -3.06 -23.86
N TYR A 335 -1.87 -3.12 -22.73
CA TYR A 335 -0.43 -2.88 -22.67
C TYR A 335 0.38 -4.15 -22.44
N LYS A 336 -0.20 -5.35 -22.64
CA LYS A 336 0.40 -6.63 -22.27
C LYS A 336 1.86 -6.77 -22.72
N SER A 337 2.13 -6.60 -24.01
CA SER A 337 3.48 -6.77 -24.58
C SER A 337 4.47 -5.76 -24.01
N PHE A 338 4.05 -4.52 -23.81
CA PHE A 338 4.87 -3.49 -23.17
C PHE A 338 5.17 -3.86 -21.71
N LEU A 339 4.15 -4.21 -20.92
CA LEU A 339 4.30 -4.54 -19.49
C LEU A 339 5.20 -5.76 -19.28
N GLU A 340 5.08 -6.79 -20.12
CA GLU A 340 5.93 -7.98 -20.08
C GLU A 340 7.39 -7.66 -20.42
N GLN A 341 7.63 -6.87 -21.47
CA GLN A 341 8.98 -6.45 -21.87
C GLN A 341 9.61 -5.51 -20.83
N TRP A 342 8.84 -4.54 -20.34
CA TRP A 342 9.27 -3.60 -19.31
C TRP A 342 9.62 -4.35 -18.01
N SER A 343 8.73 -5.22 -17.53
CA SER A 343 8.95 -5.94 -16.27
C SER A 343 10.14 -6.91 -16.33
N SER A 344 10.39 -7.55 -17.47
CA SER A 344 11.53 -8.47 -17.64
C SER A 344 12.88 -7.77 -17.77
N SER A 345 12.89 -6.49 -18.16
CA SER A 345 14.10 -5.65 -18.26
C SER A 345 14.29 -4.72 -17.06
N PHE A 346 13.35 -4.71 -16.12
CA PHE A 346 13.37 -3.81 -14.98
C PHE A 346 14.52 -4.13 -14.02
N SER A 347 15.28 -3.09 -13.66
CA SER A 347 16.31 -3.13 -12.62
C SER A 347 16.23 -1.85 -11.81
N VAL A 348 16.57 -1.94 -10.51
CA VAL A 348 16.57 -0.83 -9.55
C VAL A 348 17.99 -0.47 -9.18
#